data_AF-A0A0P8CMR7-F1
#
_entry.id   AF-A0A0P8CMR7-F1
#
_cell.length_a   1.000
_cell.length_b   1.000
_cell.length_c   1.000
_cell.angle_alpha   90.00
_cell.angle_beta   90.00
_cell.angle_gamma   90.00
#
_symmetry.space_group_name_H-M   'P 1'
#
loop_
_entity.id
_entity.type
_entity.pdbx_description
1 polymer ?
#
loop_
_entity_poly.entity_id
_entity_poly.type
_entity_poly.pdbx_seq_one_letter_code
_entity_poly.pdbx_strand_id
1 'polypeptide(L)'
;MEELTSLPGFQDMLEFGLIDALLGRRSRRFFLGAQIPDGVFAYKSRHAPVPLSELEKLLIVAACAGNTSWHHMIYRAQLYAPYLSNYAGAAGGRTFPSAAGFHTSMTFFTDDKGVYVLDARNAPAFAEREEDGSFKLDVILDALKSRIRKNPGRSAWTAAGSATY
;
A
#
# COMPACT_ATOMS: atom_id res chain seq x y z
N MET A 1 -11.80 -15.56 6.17
CA MET A 1 -12.89 -14.76 5.58
C MET A 1 -13.87 -14.22 6.64
N GLU A 2 -14.41 -15.05 7.54
CA GLU A 2 -15.34 -14.65 8.64
C GLU A 2 -14.78 -13.56 9.57
N GLU A 3 -13.45 -13.54 9.74
CA GLU A 3 -12.76 -12.56 10.58
C GLU A 3 -12.61 -11.17 9.92
N LEU A 4 -12.63 -11.09 8.59
CA LEU A 4 -12.52 -9.81 7.85
C LEU A 4 -13.88 -9.13 7.70
N THR A 5 -14.92 -9.91 7.38
CA THR A 5 -16.28 -9.41 7.15
C THR A 5 -16.97 -8.92 8.42
N SER A 6 -16.48 -9.32 9.59
CA SER A 6 -16.98 -8.88 10.90
C SER A 6 -16.42 -7.54 11.35
N LEU A 7 -15.45 -6.97 10.62
CA LEU A 7 -14.88 -5.68 10.98
C LEU A 7 -15.85 -4.53 10.64
N PRO A 8 -16.07 -3.59 11.58
CA PRO A 8 -16.88 -2.41 11.31
C PRO A 8 -16.37 -1.65 10.08
N GLY A 9 -17.27 -1.35 9.14
CA GLY A 9 -16.96 -0.59 7.93
C GLY A 9 -16.24 -1.37 6.82
N PHE A 10 -16.04 -2.70 6.97
CA PHE A 10 -15.41 -3.50 5.92
C PHE A 10 -16.25 -3.55 4.63
N GLN A 11 -17.56 -3.77 4.75
CA GLN A 11 -18.47 -3.74 3.59
C GLN A 11 -18.54 -2.34 2.99
N ASP A 12 -18.67 -1.31 3.83
CA ASP A 12 -18.66 0.09 3.39
C ASP A 12 -17.40 0.42 2.57
N MET A 13 -16.24 -0.10 2.96
CA MET A 13 -14.98 0.06 2.22
C MET A 13 -15.01 -0.60 0.84
N LEU A 14 -15.56 -1.82 0.73
CA LEU A 14 -15.67 -2.54 -0.55
C LEU A 14 -16.62 -1.85 -1.52
N GLU A 15 -17.66 -1.22 -1.00
CA GLU A 15 -18.68 -0.51 -1.77
C GLU A 15 -18.33 0.98 -1.99
N PHE A 16 -17.26 1.47 -1.38
CA PHE A 16 -16.90 2.89 -1.42
C PHE A 16 -16.52 3.34 -2.84
N GLY A 17 -17.34 4.25 -3.40
CA GLY A 17 -17.22 4.70 -4.77
C GLY A 17 -15.92 5.47 -5.05
N LEU A 18 -15.34 5.25 -6.23
CA LEU A 18 -14.14 5.96 -6.67
C LEU A 18 -14.32 7.49 -6.69
N ILE A 19 -15.47 7.97 -7.18
CA ILE A 19 -15.75 9.42 -7.25
C ILE A 19 -15.84 10.02 -5.86
N ASP A 20 -16.49 9.34 -4.92
CA ASP A 20 -16.58 9.79 -3.53
C ASP A 20 -15.22 9.79 -2.84
N ALA A 21 -14.37 8.80 -3.12
CA ALA A 21 -13.00 8.77 -2.63
C ALA A 21 -12.18 9.96 -3.13
N LEU A 22 -12.30 10.30 -4.41
CA LEU A 22 -11.58 11.42 -5.02
C LEU A 22 -12.07 12.77 -4.47
N LEU A 23 -13.39 13.00 -4.44
CA LEU A 23 -13.99 14.27 -4.02
C LEU A 23 -13.92 14.47 -2.50
N GLY A 24 -14.00 13.38 -1.73
CA GLY A 24 -13.93 13.37 -0.27
C GLY A 24 -12.50 13.44 0.29
N ARG A 25 -11.46 13.21 -0.53
CA ARG A 25 -10.07 13.21 -0.09
C ARG A 25 -9.67 14.55 0.55
N ARG A 26 -9.17 14.50 1.79
CA ARG A 26 -8.62 15.66 2.51
C ARG A 26 -7.31 15.30 3.18
N SER A 27 -6.39 16.26 3.24
CA SER A 27 -5.18 16.12 4.05
C SER A 27 -5.53 16.41 5.52
N ARG A 28 -5.42 15.41 6.38
CA ARG A 28 -5.61 15.54 7.83
C ARG A 28 -4.24 15.53 8.51
N ARG A 29 -3.97 16.53 9.35
CA ARG A 29 -2.65 16.72 10.00
C ARG A 29 -2.71 16.71 11.54
N PHE A 30 -3.91 16.53 12.10
CA PHE A 30 -4.11 16.39 13.53
C PHE A 30 -4.96 15.14 13.77
N PHE A 31 -4.39 14.12 14.39
CA PHE A 31 -5.00 12.81 14.61
C PHE A 31 -5.47 12.66 16.07
N LEU A 32 -6.30 11.65 16.35
CA LEU A 32 -6.73 11.36 17.72
C LEU A 32 -5.52 11.10 18.60
N GLY A 33 -5.51 11.69 19.79
CA GLY A 33 -4.37 11.62 20.71
C GLY A 33 -3.20 12.55 20.38
N ALA A 34 -3.24 13.29 19.26
CA ALA A 34 -2.22 14.27 18.93
C ALA A 34 -2.23 15.47 19.90
N GLN A 35 -1.10 16.18 19.93
CA GLN A 35 -0.91 17.41 20.66
C GLN A 35 -0.16 18.40 19.76
N ILE A 36 -0.54 19.68 19.85
CA ILE A 36 0.21 20.87 19.41
C ILE A 36 0.66 21.58 20.70
N PRO A 37 1.96 21.63 21.07
CA PRO A 37 2.44 22.06 22.37
C PRO A 37 2.36 23.57 22.56
N ASP A 38 2.46 24.36 21.49
CA ASP A 38 2.61 25.80 21.57
C ASP A 38 1.96 26.57 20.40
N GLY A 39 1.99 27.90 20.49
CA GLY A 39 1.39 28.81 19.52
C GLY A 39 -0.12 29.01 19.66
N VAL A 40 -0.69 29.81 18.76
CA VAL A 40 -2.13 30.16 18.77
C VAL A 40 -3.05 28.97 18.50
N PHE A 41 -2.50 27.89 17.94
CA PHE A 41 -3.21 26.63 17.70
C PHE A 41 -2.83 25.53 18.70
N ALA A 42 -2.16 25.88 19.82
CA ALA A 42 -1.85 24.94 20.88
C ALA A 42 -3.12 24.21 21.32
N TYR A 43 -3.12 22.89 21.15
CA TYR A 43 -4.28 22.07 21.41
C TYR A 43 -3.86 20.64 21.70
N LYS A 44 -4.44 20.07 22.76
CA LYS A 44 -4.26 18.67 23.12
C LYS A 44 -5.57 17.92 22.89
N SER A 45 -5.50 16.85 22.11
CA SER A 45 -6.64 15.97 21.90
C SER A 45 -7.18 15.45 23.24
N ARG A 46 -8.51 15.42 23.38
CA ARG A 46 -9.20 14.80 24.53
C ARG A 46 -9.35 13.29 24.39
N HIS A 47 -9.09 12.76 23.21
CA HIS A 47 -9.17 11.33 22.88
C HIS A 47 -7.80 10.68 22.98
N ALA A 48 -7.79 9.38 23.31
CA ALA A 48 -6.59 8.55 23.22
C ALA A 48 -6.15 8.34 21.76
N PRO A 49 -4.86 8.07 21.51
CA PRO A 49 -4.39 7.62 20.21
C PRO A 49 -5.12 6.36 19.76
N VAL A 50 -5.51 6.30 18.49
CA VAL A 50 -6.15 5.14 17.87
C VAL A 50 -5.22 4.62 16.77
N PRO A 51 -4.35 3.63 17.07
CA PRO A 51 -3.47 3.06 16.07
C PRO A 51 -4.24 2.22 15.07
N LEU A 52 -3.71 2.07 13.87
CA LEU A 52 -4.25 1.14 12.88
C LEU A 52 -4.09 -0.30 13.36
N SER A 53 -5.13 -1.10 13.14
CA SER A 53 -5.06 -2.55 13.17
C SER A 53 -4.09 -3.09 12.11
N GLU A 54 -3.70 -4.35 12.24
CA GLU A 54 -2.83 -4.97 11.25
C GLU A 54 -3.49 -5.01 9.86
N LEU A 55 -4.79 -5.31 9.80
CA LEU A 55 -5.52 -5.32 8.54
C LEU A 55 -5.54 -3.94 7.88
N GLU A 56 -5.93 -2.89 8.60
CA GLU A 56 -5.99 -1.53 8.05
C GLU A 56 -4.62 -1.10 7.51
N LYS A 57 -3.55 -1.42 8.24
CA LYS A 57 -2.19 -1.20 7.77
C LYS A 57 -1.90 -1.96 6.47
N LEU A 58 -2.22 -3.24 6.39
CA LEU A 58 -1.99 -4.05 5.17
C LEU A 58 -2.82 -3.53 3.98
N LEU A 59 -4.07 -3.09 4.20
CA LEU A 59 -4.91 -2.49 3.16
C LEU A 59 -4.31 -1.20 2.59
N ILE A 60 -3.77 -0.32 3.44
CA ILE A 60 -3.08 0.90 3.00
C ILE A 60 -1.82 0.55 2.21
N VAL A 61 -1.03 -0.41 2.70
CA VAL A 61 0.20 -0.85 2.00
C VAL A 61 -0.16 -1.49 0.64
N ALA A 62 -1.24 -2.27 0.58
CA ALA A 62 -1.77 -2.84 -0.66
C ALA A 62 -2.21 -1.75 -1.64
N ALA A 63 -2.93 -0.72 -1.18
CA ALA A 63 -3.33 0.40 -2.03
C ALA A 63 -2.12 1.13 -2.62
N CYS A 64 -1.09 1.37 -1.81
CA CYS A 64 0.14 2.06 -2.25
C CYS A 64 0.98 1.23 -3.25
N ALA A 65 1.06 -0.09 -3.06
CA ALA A 65 2.10 -0.89 -3.70
C ALA A 65 1.79 -2.39 -3.83
N GLY A 66 0.52 -2.76 -3.83
CA GLY A 66 0.07 -4.13 -4.01
C GLY A 66 0.41 -4.67 -5.39
N ASN A 67 0.52 -6.00 -5.49
CA ASN A 67 0.66 -6.72 -6.75
C ASN A 67 -0.73 -7.08 -7.28
N THR A 68 -0.98 -6.83 -8.57
CA THR A 68 -2.28 -7.06 -9.23
C THR A 68 -2.26 -8.27 -10.18
N SER A 69 -1.36 -9.23 -9.89
CA SER A 69 -1.03 -10.41 -10.70
C SER A 69 -0.34 -10.09 -12.03
N TRP A 70 -0.28 -11.07 -12.92
CA TRP A 70 0.31 -10.94 -14.25
C TRP A 70 -0.50 -10.00 -15.15
N HIS A 71 0.20 -9.29 -16.04
CA HIS A 71 -0.42 -8.52 -17.12
C HIS A 71 0.15 -8.95 -18.48
N HIS A 72 -0.50 -8.55 -19.56
CA HIS A 72 -0.20 -9.01 -20.92
C HIS A 72 1.10 -8.46 -21.52
N MET A 73 1.93 -7.76 -20.74
CA MET A 73 3.15 -7.07 -21.18
C MET A 73 2.90 -6.12 -22.37
N ILE A 74 3.97 -5.55 -22.91
CA ILE A 74 3.88 -4.80 -24.17
C ILE A 74 4.28 -5.73 -25.29
N TYR A 75 3.30 -6.44 -25.86
CA TYR A 75 3.59 -7.57 -26.75
C TYR A 75 3.98 -7.15 -28.18
N ARG A 76 3.51 -6.01 -28.69
CA ARG A 76 3.71 -5.60 -30.10
C ARG A 76 4.53 -4.31 -30.23
N ALA A 77 5.61 -4.38 -31.00
CA ALA A 77 6.20 -3.24 -31.69
C ALA A 77 6.75 -3.67 -33.05
N GLN A 78 6.47 -2.87 -34.08
CA GLN A 78 6.82 -3.20 -35.47
C GLN A 78 8.33 -3.38 -35.67
N LEU A 79 9.14 -2.57 -35.00
CA LEU A 79 10.61 -2.64 -35.06
C LEU A 79 11.19 -3.96 -34.54
N TYR A 80 10.45 -4.65 -33.67
CA TYR A 80 10.91 -5.89 -33.05
C TYR A 80 10.37 -7.14 -33.75
N ALA A 81 9.51 -7.01 -34.77
CA ALA A 81 8.95 -8.16 -35.47
C ALA A 81 10.07 -9.05 -36.06
N PRO A 82 10.01 -10.39 -35.90
CA PRO A 82 8.92 -11.19 -35.30
C PRO A 82 9.05 -11.48 -33.79
N TYR A 83 9.99 -10.86 -33.09
CA TYR A 83 10.27 -11.08 -31.66
C TYR A 83 9.36 -10.26 -30.74
N LEU A 84 9.31 -10.67 -29.46
CA LEU A 84 8.66 -9.89 -28.41
C LEU A 84 9.39 -8.55 -28.21
N SER A 85 8.62 -7.54 -27.86
CA SER A 85 9.18 -6.22 -27.56
C SER A 85 10.08 -6.29 -26.31
N ASN A 86 11.28 -5.72 -26.39
CA ASN A 86 12.32 -5.87 -25.36
C ASN A 86 12.21 -4.86 -24.19
N TYR A 87 11.23 -3.96 -24.20
CA TYR A 87 11.13 -2.88 -23.21
C TYR A 87 10.16 -3.16 -22.06
N ALA A 88 9.51 -4.33 -22.02
CA ALA A 88 8.75 -4.75 -20.83
C ALA A 88 9.72 -5.18 -19.71
N GLY A 89 9.83 -4.38 -18.65
CA GLY A 89 10.75 -4.58 -17.53
C GLY A 89 10.24 -5.53 -16.43
N ALA A 90 8.94 -5.83 -16.38
CA ALA A 90 8.36 -6.83 -15.48
C ALA A 90 7.01 -7.33 -15.98
N ALA A 91 6.74 -8.61 -15.76
CA ALA A 91 5.44 -9.24 -16.07
C ALA A 91 4.38 -9.03 -14.97
N GLY A 92 4.79 -8.62 -13.77
CA GLY A 92 3.88 -8.38 -12.64
C GLY A 92 3.28 -6.98 -12.65
N GLY A 93 1.98 -6.90 -12.38
CA GLY A 93 1.22 -5.67 -12.23
C GLY A 93 1.31 -5.09 -10.81
N ARG A 94 1.05 -3.77 -10.71
CA ARG A 94 1.04 -3.02 -9.45
C ARG A 94 -0.21 -2.19 -9.36
N THR A 95 -0.58 -1.77 -8.14
CA THR A 95 -1.70 -0.83 -7.92
C THR A 95 -1.42 0.58 -8.44
N PHE A 96 -0.15 0.88 -8.78
CA PHE A 96 0.25 2.12 -9.43
C PHE A 96 0.90 1.85 -10.81
N PRO A 97 0.77 2.76 -11.78
CA PRO A 97 1.38 2.60 -13.08
C PRO A 97 2.91 2.82 -13.02
N SER A 98 3.64 2.13 -13.90
CA SER A 98 5.09 2.33 -14.07
C SER A 98 5.48 2.26 -15.54
N ALA A 99 6.37 3.16 -15.97
CA ALA A 99 6.87 3.18 -17.34
C ALA A 99 7.51 1.84 -17.69
N ALA A 100 7.00 1.22 -18.76
CA ALA A 100 7.47 -0.07 -19.27
C ALA A 100 7.49 -1.21 -18.23
N GLY A 101 6.82 -1.08 -17.09
CA GLY A 101 6.88 -2.06 -16.00
C GLY A 101 8.24 -2.12 -15.27
N PHE A 102 9.06 -1.06 -15.32
CA PHE A 102 10.35 -1.05 -14.62
C PHE A 102 10.22 -1.08 -13.08
N HIS A 103 9.08 -0.60 -12.57
CA HIS A 103 8.74 -0.58 -11.14
C HIS A 103 9.90 -0.04 -10.29
N THR A 104 10.42 1.13 -10.65
CA THR A 104 11.61 1.73 -10.03
C THR A 104 11.40 2.17 -8.58
N SER A 105 10.14 2.28 -8.15
CA SER A 105 9.78 2.72 -6.80
C SER A 105 9.69 1.53 -5.84
N MET A 106 10.23 1.73 -4.63
CA MET A 106 10.08 0.82 -3.49
C MET A 106 9.29 1.51 -2.40
N THR A 107 8.43 0.77 -1.72
CA THR A 107 7.60 1.30 -0.64
C THR A 107 8.24 1.00 0.71
N PHE A 108 8.49 2.08 1.44
CA PHE A 108 8.88 2.07 2.84
C PHE A 108 7.75 2.68 3.65
N PHE A 109 7.51 2.13 4.83
CA PHE A 109 6.53 2.69 5.76
C PHE A 109 7.02 2.50 7.20
N THR A 110 6.49 3.34 8.08
CA THR A 110 6.88 3.36 9.49
C THR A 110 5.63 3.36 10.37
N ASP A 111 5.71 2.66 11.49
CA ASP A 111 4.76 2.77 12.60
C ASP A 111 5.53 2.84 13.93
N ASP A 112 4.82 2.91 15.05
CA ASP A 112 5.42 3.00 16.39
C ASP A 112 6.34 1.81 16.73
N LYS A 113 6.25 0.70 15.98
CA LYS A 113 7.04 -0.52 16.20
C LYS A 113 8.28 -0.56 15.31
N GLY A 114 8.39 0.26 14.27
CA GLY A 114 9.64 0.44 13.51
C GLY A 114 9.46 0.83 12.04
N VAL A 115 10.53 0.57 11.29
CA VAL A 115 10.64 0.87 9.86
C VAL A 115 10.56 -0.42 9.05
N TYR A 116 9.78 -0.40 7.98
CA TYR A 116 9.49 -1.55 7.14
C TYR A 116 9.73 -1.24 5.67
N VAL A 117 10.14 -2.26 4.92
CA VAL A 117 10.19 -2.25 3.46
C VAL A 117 9.28 -3.33 2.90
N LEU A 118 8.54 -3.00 1.85
CA LEU A 118 7.78 -3.97 1.08
C LEU A 118 8.63 -4.52 -0.07
N ASP A 119 9.09 -5.76 0.05
CA ASP A 119 9.88 -6.45 -0.97
C ASP A 119 8.99 -7.17 -1.99
N ALA A 120 8.35 -6.37 -2.86
CA ALA A 120 7.38 -6.86 -3.81
C ALA A 120 7.69 -6.51 -5.29
N ARG A 121 8.78 -5.79 -5.57
CA ARG A 121 9.10 -5.30 -6.92
C ARG A 121 9.29 -6.44 -7.92
N ASN A 122 10.11 -7.41 -7.55
CA ASN A 122 10.44 -8.58 -8.37
C ASN A 122 9.66 -9.82 -7.93
N ALA A 123 8.58 -9.63 -7.17
CA ALA A 123 7.77 -10.74 -6.71
C ALA A 123 6.98 -11.37 -7.88
N PRO A 124 6.76 -12.69 -7.86
CA PRO A 124 5.72 -13.29 -8.68
C PRO A 124 4.34 -12.71 -8.31
N ALA A 125 3.33 -13.02 -9.13
CA ALA A 125 1.95 -12.73 -8.80
C ALA A 125 1.60 -13.19 -7.38
N PHE A 126 0.90 -12.34 -6.63
CA PHE A 126 0.50 -12.67 -5.25
C PHE A 126 -0.58 -13.74 -5.20
N ALA A 127 -1.43 -13.77 -6.23
CA ALA A 127 -2.44 -14.80 -6.43
C ALA A 127 -2.74 -14.93 -7.94
N GLU A 128 -3.29 -16.07 -8.32
CA GLU A 128 -4.00 -16.22 -9.58
C GLU A 128 -5.39 -15.59 -9.47
N ARG A 129 -5.95 -15.19 -10.60
CA ARG A 129 -7.35 -14.73 -10.66
C ARG A 129 -8.28 -15.93 -10.56
N GLU A 130 -9.41 -15.73 -9.91
CA GLU A 130 -10.52 -16.70 -9.96
C GLU A 130 -11.13 -16.73 -11.37
N GLU A 131 -12.01 -17.71 -11.66
CA GLU A 131 -12.63 -17.89 -12.98
C GLU A 131 -13.40 -16.64 -13.46
N ASP A 132 -13.96 -15.87 -12.53
CA ASP A 132 -14.67 -14.61 -12.80
C ASP A 132 -13.73 -13.39 -12.96
N GLY A 133 -12.42 -13.61 -12.85
CA GLY A 133 -11.38 -12.59 -12.95
C GLY A 133 -11.09 -11.83 -11.65
N SER A 134 -11.77 -12.15 -10.55
CA SER A 134 -11.58 -11.52 -9.24
C SER A 134 -10.34 -12.05 -8.48
N PHE A 135 -10.00 -11.39 -7.36
CA PHE A 135 -8.98 -11.87 -6.41
C PHE A 135 -9.59 -12.07 -5.03
N LYS A 136 -9.12 -13.11 -4.34
CA LYS A 136 -9.36 -13.27 -2.90
C LYS A 136 -8.48 -12.32 -2.10
N LEU A 137 -9.11 -11.36 -1.40
CA LEU A 137 -8.42 -10.29 -0.69
C LEU A 137 -7.50 -10.83 0.41
N ASP A 138 -7.93 -11.83 1.18
CA ASP A 138 -7.12 -12.46 2.22
C ASP A 138 -5.83 -13.06 1.66
N VAL A 139 -5.91 -13.79 0.54
CA VAL A 139 -4.73 -14.36 -0.14
C VAL A 139 -3.75 -13.26 -0.56
N ILE A 140 -4.26 -12.16 -1.15
CA ILE A 140 -3.43 -11.02 -1.56
C ILE A 140 -2.75 -10.36 -0.34
N LEU A 141 -3.48 -10.18 0.76
CA LEU A 141 -2.95 -9.53 1.96
C LEU A 141 -1.94 -10.42 2.70
N ASP A 142 -2.13 -11.74 2.73
CA ASP A 142 -1.16 -12.68 3.29
C ASP A 142 0.12 -12.72 2.46
N ALA A 143 -0.01 -12.77 1.13
CA ALA A 143 1.13 -12.67 0.22
C ALA A 143 1.89 -11.34 0.41
N LEU A 144 1.17 -10.21 0.54
CA LEU A 144 1.75 -8.90 0.83
C LEU A 144 2.50 -8.91 2.18
N LYS A 145 1.84 -9.39 3.24
CA LYS A 145 2.39 -9.47 4.59
C LYS A 145 3.69 -10.28 4.63
N SER A 146 3.72 -11.41 3.93
CA SER A 146 4.91 -12.28 3.83
C SER A 146 6.13 -11.60 3.22
N ARG A 147 5.95 -10.45 2.54
CA ARG A 147 6.98 -9.67 1.85
C ARG A 147 7.36 -8.39 2.59
N ILE A 148 6.68 -8.07 3.68
CA ILE A 148 7.07 -6.98 4.55
C ILE A 148 8.28 -7.43 5.35
N ARG A 149 9.34 -6.64 5.30
CA ARG A 149 10.56 -6.86 6.07
C ARG A 149 10.74 -5.69 7.01
N LYS A 150 10.79 -5.97 8.31
CA LYS A 150 11.21 -4.98 9.30
C LYS A 150 12.70 -4.75 9.09
N ASN A 151 13.11 -3.50 8.90
CA ASN A 151 14.51 -3.16 8.84
C ASN A 151 15.07 -3.20 10.29
N PRO A 152 16.02 -4.09 10.63
CA PRO A 152 16.57 -4.19 11.98
C PRO A 152 17.47 -3.00 12.36
N GLY A 153 17.76 -2.10 11.42
CA GLY A 153 18.50 -0.86 11.67
C GLY A 153 20.01 -1.07 11.72
N ARG A 154 20.70 -0.61 10.68
CA ARG A 154 21.87 0.25 10.89
C ARG A 154 21.39 1.70 10.82
N SER A 155 21.93 2.50 11.72
CA SER A 155 21.67 3.91 12.09
C SER A 155 21.67 4.96 10.97
N ALA A 156 20.95 4.77 9.86
CA ALA A 156 20.85 5.79 8.81
C ALA A 156 19.70 6.80 9.04
N TRP A 157 18.79 6.49 9.95
CA TRP A 157 17.62 7.33 10.24
C TRP A 157 17.48 7.49 11.75
N THR A 158 18.27 8.40 12.33
CA THR A 158 17.82 9.07 13.54
C THR A 158 16.46 9.68 13.21
N ALA A 159 15.42 9.25 13.93
CA ALA A 159 14.12 9.90 13.88
C ALA A 159 14.37 11.41 14.03
N ALA A 160 14.12 12.16 12.96
CA ALA A 160 14.19 13.61 12.99
C ALA A 160 13.01 14.09 13.85
N GLY A 161 13.23 14.12 15.16
CA GLY A 161 12.27 14.54 16.16
C GLY A 161 11.08 13.60 16.28
N SER A 162 10.54 13.51 17.49
CA SER A 162 9.09 13.39 17.59
C SER A 162 8.48 14.39 16.62
N ALA A 163 7.51 13.98 15.80
CA ALA A 163 6.57 14.93 15.22
C ALA A 163 5.73 15.51 16.37
N THR A 164 6.36 16.35 17.20
CA THR A 164 5.70 17.44 17.89
C THR A 164 5.27 18.38 16.79
N TYR A 165 4.04 18.16 16.30
CA TYR A 165 3.21 19.32 15.99
C TYR A 165 3.00 20.09 17.25
#